data_AF-A0A069CTQ6-F1
#
_entry.id   AF-A0A069CTQ6-F1
#
_cell.length_a   1.000
_cell.length_b   1.000
_cell.length_c   1.000
_cell.angle_alpha   90.00
_cell.angle_beta   90.00
_cell.angle_gamma   90.00
#
_symmetry.space_group_name_H-M   'P 1'
#
loop_
_entity.id
_entity.type
_entity.pdbx_description
1 polymer ?
#
loop_
_entity_poly.entity_id
_entity_poly.type
_entity_poly.pdbx_seq_one_letter_code
_entity_poly.pdbx_strand_id
1 'polypeptide(L)'
;MGKARFEAFTDAVLAIILTILVLELHLNQNDHSVKAIITILPEFLAYAVSFIVISVMWVNHHYLFLKVKTINHQIIFTNIGLLFIASLLPVTTAWIGSDINARVPALLYAINVILYNLAFSALRNEIIKVQTSASHKMTLEIVSACINGAALILVFFWPPFVFISLLLDVLLWGIQPIRAMKHV
;
A
#
# COMPACT_ATOMS: atom_id res chain seq x y z
N MET A 1 -15.60 -7.66 -19.04
CA MET A 1 -14.53 -6.67 -19.34
C MET A 1 -13.28 -7.43 -19.77
N GLY A 2 -12.53 -6.95 -20.76
CA GLY A 2 -11.25 -7.58 -21.13
C GLY A 2 -10.19 -7.35 -20.04
N LYS A 3 -9.33 -8.36 -19.80
CA LYS A 3 -8.25 -8.30 -18.80
C LYS A 3 -7.35 -7.08 -18.97
N ALA A 4 -6.87 -6.83 -20.20
CA ALA A 4 -5.98 -5.71 -20.48
C ALA A 4 -6.60 -4.35 -20.10
N ARG A 5 -7.91 -4.16 -20.32
CA ARG A 5 -8.60 -2.93 -19.92
C ARG A 5 -8.73 -2.80 -18.41
N PHE A 6 -8.94 -3.91 -17.71
CA PHE A 6 -9.02 -3.94 -16.24
C PHE A 6 -7.66 -3.60 -15.59
N GLU A 7 -6.58 -4.21 -16.09
CA GLU A 7 -5.22 -3.94 -15.61
C GLU A 7 -4.83 -2.50 -15.89
N ALA A 8 -5.02 -2.03 -17.14
CA ALA A 8 -4.71 -0.65 -17.52
C ALA A 8 -5.47 0.40 -16.68
N PHE A 9 -6.72 0.13 -16.31
CA PHE A 9 -7.47 1.01 -15.41
C PHE A 9 -6.84 1.06 -14.00
N THR A 10 -6.47 -0.10 -13.46
CA THR A 10 -5.85 -0.18 -12.13
C THR A 10 -4.47 0.49 -12.12
N ASP A 11 -3.65 0.25 -13.15
CA ASP A 11 -2.34 0.86 -13.31
C ASP A 11 -2.44 2.39 -13.40
N ALA A 12 -3.40 2.90 -14.17
CA ALA A 12 -3.62 4.34 -14.29
C ALA A 12 -3.99 4.98 -12.94
N VAL A 13 -4.88 4.34 -12.16
CA VAL A 13 -5.29 4.87 -10.85
C VAL A 13 -4.11 4.83 -9.87
N LEU A 14 -3.35 3.73 -9.81
CA LEU A 14 -2.19 3.62 -8.91
C LEU A 14 -1.06 4.58 -9.30
N ALA A 15 -0.84 4.82 -10.60
CA ALA A 15 0.11 5.82 -11.09
C ALA A 15 -0.28 7.25 -10.65
N ILE A 16 -1.57 7.59 -10.68
CA ILE A 16 -2.06 8.88 -10.18
C ILE A 16 -1.87 8.99 -8.66
N ILE A 17 -2.16 7.93 -7.90
CA ILE A 17 -1.96 7.93 -6.44
C ILE A 17 -0.47 8.17 -6.10
N LEU A 18 0.45 7.52 -6.83
CA LEU A 18 1.89 7.71 -6.65
C LEU A 18 2.33 9.16 -6.91
N THR A 19 1.75 9.83 -7.89
CA THR A 19 2.10 11.23 -8.22
C THR A 19 1.40 12.24 -7.32
N ILE A 20 0.23 11.93 -6.74
CA ILE A 20 -0.42 12.80 -5.75
C ILE A 20 0.43 12.88 -4.47
N LEU A 21 1.11 11.81 -4.07
CA LEU A 21 1.94 11.80 -2.87
C LEU A 21 2.96 12.96 -2.80
N VAL A 22 3.56 13.35 -3.93
CA VAL A 22 4.56 14.43 -3.94
C VAL A 22 3.93 15.81 -3.74
N LEU A 23 2.64 15.97 -4.05
CA LEU A 23 1.92 17.23 -3.89
C LEU A 23 1.71 17.58 -2.42
N GLU A 24 1.81 16.59 -1.53
CA GLU A 24 1.66 16.76 -0.08
C GLU A 24 2.95 17.22 0.62
N LEU A 25 4.04 17.44 -0.12
CA LEU A 25 5.28 18.00 0.41
C LEU A 25 5.22 19.52 0.41
N HIS A 26 5.16 20.13 1.59
CA HIS A 26 4.91 21.57 1.73
C HIS A 26 6.20 22.31 2.11
N LEU A 27 6.88 22.89 1.12
CA LEU A 27 7.99 23.80 1.37
C LEU A 27 7.49 25.18 1.83
N ASN A 28 8.19 25.79 2.79
CA ASN A 28 7.93 27.17 3.17
C ASN A 28 8.28 28.11 2.01
N GLN A 29 7.27 28.78 1.44
CA GLN A 29 7.44 29.66 0.27
C GLN A 29 8.30 30.89 0.56
N ASN A 30 8.42 31.28 1.83
CA ASN A 30 9.12 32.49 2.25
C ASN A 30 10.53 32.21 2.78
N ASP A 31 10.94 30.94 2.88
CA ASP A 31 12.27 30.53 3.36
C ASP A 31 12.99 29.69 2.29
N HIS A 32 14.01 30.30 1.67
CA HIS A 32 14.83 29.66 0.63
C HIS A 32 16.15 29.10 1.19
N SER A 33 16.29 28.99 2.51
CA SER A 33 17.49 28.43 3.13
C SER A 33 17.50 26.90 3.06
N VAL A 34 18.69 26.31 3.16
CA VAL A 34 18.84 24.84 3.30
C VAL A 34 18.07 24.31 4.53
N LYS A 35 17.90 25.15 5.56
CA LYS A 35 17.14 24.80 6.76
C LYS A 35 15.67 24.50 6.45
N ALA A 36 15.07 25.19 5.47
CA ALA A 36 13.69 24.95 5.02
C ALA A 36 13.50 23.53 4.43
N ILE A 37 14.56 22.95 3.87
CA ILE A 37 14.55 21.56 3.38
C ILE A 37 14.61 20.58 4.56
N ILE A 38 15.43 20.90 5.57
CA ILE A 38 15.56 20.05 6.77
C ILE A 38 14.24 20.01 7.56
N THR A 39 13.48 21.10 7.59
CA THR A 39 12.20 21.15 8.30
C THR A 39 11.13 20.22 7.73
N ILE A 40 11.16 19.96 6.42
CA ILE A 40 10.21 19.04 5.77
C ILE A 40 10.68 17.57 5.77
N LEU A 41 11.83 17.28 6.38
CA LEU A 41 12.39 15.93 6.38
C LEU A 41 11.41 14.86 6.90
N PRO A 42 10.59 15.09 7.95
CA PRO A 42 9.58 14.12 8.38
C PRO A 42 8.51 13.84 7.31
N GLU A 43 8.01 14.89 6.66
CA GLU A 43 7.06 14.78 5.53
C GLU A 43 7.68 13.99 4.37
N PHE A 44 8.92 14.32 4.01
CA PHE A 44 9.66 13.65 2.95
C PHE A 44 9.90 12.16 3.26
N LEU A 45 10.23 11.81 4.49
CA LEU A 45 10.40 10.41 4.90
C LEU A 45 9.07 9.64 4.84
N ALA A 46 7.97 10.25 5.31
CA ALA A 46 6.64 9.64 5.21
C ALA A 46 6.23 9.43 3.75
N TYR A 47 6.47 10.42 2.89
CA TYR A 47 6.33 10.34 1.43
C TYR A 47 7.12 9.18 0.84
N ALA A 48 8.43 9.11 1.11
CA ALA A 48 9.33 8.12 0.53
C ALA A 48 8.95 6.69 0.93
N VAL A 49 8.63 6.47 2.20
CA VAL A 49 8.15 5.16 2.69
C VAL A 49 6.83 4.80 2.00
N SER A 50 5.88 5.73 1.92
CA SER A 50 4.57 5.48 1.30
C SER A 50 4.69 5.21 -0.21
N PHE A 51 5.58 5.92 -0.90
CA PHE A 51 5.86 5.67 -2.31
C PHE A 51 6.34 4.24 -2.55
N ILE A 52 7.27 3.75 -1.71
CA ILE A 52 7.77 2.37 -1.77
C ILE A 52 6.64 1.37 -1.46
N VAL A 53 5.85 1.62 -0.43
CA VAL A 53 4.70 0.79 -0.05
C VAL A 53 3.73 0.65 -1.23
N ILE A 54 3.30 1.75 -1.85
CA ILE A 54 2.36 1.72 -2.98
C ILE A 54 2.98 1.07 -4.21
N SER A 55 4.28 1.26 -4.44
CA SER A 55 5.00 0.58 -5.53
C SER A 55 4.98 -0.94 -5.35
N VAL A 56 5.24 -1.42 -4.13
CA VAL A 56 5.20 -2.86 -3.80
C VAL A 56 3.77 -3.40 -3.90
N MET A 57 2.77 -2.62 -3.49
CA MET A 57 1.36 -2.94 -3.66
C MET A 57 0.98 -3.13 -5.14
N TRP A 58 1.41 -2.19 -6.01
CA TRP A 58 1.22 -2.29 -7.45
C TRP A 58 1.90 -3.53 -8.04
N VAL A 59 3.16 -3.79 -7.66
CA VAL A 59 3.88 -4.99 -8.10
C VAL A 59 3.08 -6.25 -7.71
N ASN A 60 2.65 -6.38 -6.45
CA ASN A 60 1.87 -7.53 -6.01
C ASN A 60 0.52 -7.67 -6.74
N HIS A 61 -0.14 -6.56 -7.04
CA HIS A 61 -1.35 -6.57 -7.88
C HIS A 61 -1.04 -7.10 -9.28
N HIS A 62 -0.02 -6.57 -9.95
CA HIS A 62 0.39 -7.04 -11.26
C HIS A 62 0.68 -8.56 -11.27
N TYR A 63 1.45 -9.05 -10.29
CA TYR A 63 1.75 -10.48 -10.15
C TYR A 63 0.51 -11.33 -9.88
N LEU A 64 -0.45 -10.83 -9.10
CA LEU A 64 -1.71 -11.51 -8.84
C LEU A 64 -2.50 -11.73 -10.15
N PHE A 65 -2.46 -10.78 -11.07
CA PHE A 65 -3.19 -10.86 -12.34
C PHE A 65 -2.44 -11.55 -13.48
N LEU A 66 -1.12 -11.80 -13.38
CA LEU A 66 -0.34 -12.47 -14.44
C LEU A 66 -1.01 -13.74 -14.98
N LYS A 67 -1.48 -14.63 -14.10
CA LYS A 67 -2.07 -15.93 -14.48
C LYS A 67 -3.60 -15.88 -14.70
N VAL A 68 -4.25 -14.76 -14.41
CA VAL A 68 -5.71 -14.61 -14.54
C VAL A 68 -6.10 -14.58 -16.01
N LYS A 69 -7.12 -15.36 -16.39
CA LYS A 69 -7.61 -15.44 -17.80
C LYS A 69 -8.93 -14.69 -18.01
N THR A 70 -9.80 -14.63 -17.00
CA THR A 70 -11.14 -14.06 -17.10
C THR A 70 -11.40 -13.09 -15.96
N ILE A 71 -12.09 -11.98 -16.28
CA ILE A 71 -12.49 -10.95 -15.30
C ILE A 71 -14.02 -10.97 -15.17
N ASN A 72 -14.52 -11.42 -14.01
CA ASN A 72 -15.94 -11.42 -13.69
C ASN A 72 -16.35 -10.13 -12.95
N HIS A 73 -17.65 -9.98 -12.66
CA HIS A 73 -18.18 -8.78 -11.99
C HIS A 73 -17.64 -8.63 -10.56
N GLN A 74 -17.49 -9.72 -9.81
CA GLN A 74 -17.01 -9.69 -8.42
C GLN A 74 -15.56 -9.19 -8.32
N ILE A 75 -14.68 -9.62 -9.24
CA ILE A 75 -13.30 -9.12 -9.35
C ILE A 75 -13.28 -7.61 -9.62
N ILE A 76 -14.20 -7.11 -10.46
CA ILE A 76 -14.29 -5.67 -10.76
C ILE A 76 -14.64 -4.88 -9.50
N PHE A 77 -15.70 -5.25 -8.78
CA PHE A 77 -16.14 -4.51 -7.59
C PHE A 77 -15.13 -4.58 -6.44
N THR A 78 -14.53 -5.75 -6.20
CA THR A 78 -13.48 -5.89 -5.18
C THR A 78 -12.22 -5.09 -5.53
N ASN A 79 -11.86 -4.99 -6.81
CA ASN A 79 -10.76 -4.13 -7.27
C ASN A 79 -11.08 -2.64 -7.12
N ILE A 80 -12.31 -2.21 -7.40
CA ILE A 80 -12.73 -0.83 -7.17
C ILE A 80 -12.64 -0.49 -5.67
N GLY A 81 -13.09 -1.40 -4.80
CA GLY A 81 -12.93 -1.25 -3.35
C GLY A 81 -11.46 -1.13 -2.92
N LEU A 82 -10.58 -1.97 -3.48
CA LEU A 82 -9.14 -1.88 -3.26
C LEU A 82 -8.58 -0.51 -3.66
N LEU A 83 -8.94 -0.03 -4.86
CA LEU A 83 -8.49 1.27 -5.38
C LEU A 83 -9.00 2.44 -4.54
N PHE A 84 -10.24 2.36 -4.04
CA PHE A 84 -10.77 3.37 -3.12
C PHE A 84 -9.93 3.46 -1.84
N ILE A 85 -9.61 2.34 -1.21
CA ILE A 85 -8.76 2.35 -0.01
C ILE A 85 -7.35 2.85 -0.34
N ALA A 86 -6.77 2.40 -1.46
CA ALA A 86 -5.47 2.87 -1.93
C ALA A 86 -5.46 4.40 -2.14
N SER A 87 -6.55 5.00 -2.63
CA SER A 87 -6.65 6.45 -2.84
C SER A 87 -6.64 7.28 -1.55
N LEU A 88 -6.86 6.66 -0.39
CA LEU A 88 -6.76 7.34 0.91
C LEU A 88 -5.32 7.44 1.41
N LEU A 89 -4.39 6.64 0.85
CA LEU A 89 -3.00 6.61 1.30
C LEU A 89 -2.34 7.99 1.29
N PRO A 90 -2.44 8.81 0.22
CA PRO A 90 -1.82 10.14 0.20
C PRO A 90 -2.21 11.02 1.38
N VAL A 91 -3.50 11.10 1.70
CA VAL A 91 -4.00 11.89 2.83
C VAL A 91 -3.45 11.38 4.15
N THR A 92 -3.46 10.06 4.36
CA THR A 92 -2.91 9.48 5.60
C THR A 92 -1.39 9.68 5.71
N THR A 93 -0.67 9.62 4.58
CA THR A 93 0.77 9.88 4.49
C THR A 93 1.11 11.32 4.83
N ALA A 94 0.39 12.28 4.24
CA ALA A 94 0.57 13.70 4.51
C ALA A 94 0.37 13.98 6.00
N TRP A 95 -0.69 13.40 6.59
CA TRP A 95 -1.03 13.70 7.97
C TRP A 95 0.00 13.14 8.96
N ILE A 96 0.49 11.91 8.77
CA ILE A 96 1.58 11.40 9.62
C ILE A 96 2.90 12.14 9.37
N GLY A 97 3.16 12.58 8.13
CA GLY A 97 4.32 13.40 7.79
C GLY A 97 4.36 14.72 8.55
N SER A 98 3.19 15.32 8.81
CA SER A 98 3.08 16.59 9.53
C SER A 98 3.51 16.52 11.01
N ASP A 99 3.32 15.37 11.66
CA ASP A 99 3.85 15.08 12.99
C ASP A 99 3.98 13.57 13.20
N ILE A 100 5.21 13.07 13.07
CA ILE A 100 5.53 11.64 13.22
C ILE A 100 5.34 11.12 14.65
N ASN A 101 5.22 12.01 15.64
CA ASN A 101 4.97 11.65 17.04
C ASN A 101 3.49 11.74 17.41
N ALA A 102 2.62 12.17 16.51
CA ALA A 102 1.19 12.23 16.75
C ALA A 102 0.56 10.84 16.64
N ARG A 103 -0.16 10.43 17.68
CA ARG A 103 -0.80 9.10 17.76
C ARG A 103 -1.92 8.91 16.74
N VAL A 104 -2.79 9.91 16.59
CA VAL A 104 -3.99 9.79 15.73
C VAL A 104 -3.61 9.66 14.25
N PRO A 105 -2.69 10.47 13.68
CA PRO A 105 -2.22 10.27 12.31
C PRO A 105 -1.58 8.90 12.10
N ALA A 106 -0.75 8.44 13.04
CA ALA A 106 -0.10 7.14 12.95
C ALA A 106 -1.12 5.97 13.00
N LEU A 107 -2.13 6.05 13.87
CA LEU A 107 -3.22 5.07 13.93
C LEU A 107 -4.05 5.06 12.65
N LEU A 108 -4.40 6.24 12.11
CA LEU A 108 -5.18 6.31 10.88
C LEU A 108 -4.41 5.74 9.69
N TYR A 109 -3.11 6.01 9.59
CA TYR A 109 -2.25 5.40 8.59
C TYR A 109 -2.25 3.87 8.71
N ALA A 110 -2.01 3.35 9.92
CA ALA A 110 -2.00 1.90 10.17
C ALA A 110 -3.34 1.25 9.81
N ILE A 111 -4.46 1.88 10.16
CA ILE A 111 -5.80 1.42 9.80
C ILE A 111 -5.97 1.39 8.28
N ASN A 112 -5.53 2.43 7.57
CA ASN A 112 -5.64 2.50 6.11
C ASN A 112 -4.90 1.35 5.42
N VAL A 113 -3.68 1.02 5.89
CA VAL A 113 -2.89 -0.11 5.39
C VAL A 113 -3.55 -1.45 5.71
N ILE A 114 -4.15 -1.61 6.90
CA ILE A 114 -4.92 -2.81 7.24
C ILE A 114 -6.12 -2.96 6.31
N LEU A 115 -6.87 -1.90 6.08
CA LEU A 115 -8.00 -1.90 5.15
C LEU A 115 -7.56 -2.26 3.73
N TYR A 116 -6.39 -1.76 3.28
CA TYR A 116 -5.84 -2.13 1.99
C TYR A 116 -5.53 -3.62 1.93
N ASN A 117 -4.87 -4.17 2.95
CA ASN A 117 -4.53 -5.60 3.03
C ASN A 117 -5.79 -6.49 3.03
N LEU A 118 -6.84 -6.08 3.74
CA LEU A 118 -8.13 -6.76 3.74
C LEU A 118 -8.81 -6.69 2.36
N ALA A 119 -8.82 -5.53 1.71
CA ALA A 119 -9.36 -5.38 0.36
C ALA A 119 -8.58 -6.21 -0.67
N PHE A 120 -7.25 -6.26 -0.56
CA PHE A 120 -6.39 -7.07 -1.43
C PHE A 120 -6.66 -8.56 -1.21
N SER A 121 -6.86 -8.97 0.05
CA SER A 121 -7.28 -10.33 0.39
C SER A 121 -8.63 -10.70 -0.20
N ALA A 122 -9.61 -9.79 -0.18
CA ALA A 122 -10.92 -10.01 -0.79
C ALA A 122 -10.80 -10.18 -2.31
N LEU A 123 -10.06 -9.30 -2.98
CA LEU A 123 -9.81 -9.38 -4.42
C LEU A 123 -9.16 -10.71 -4.82
N ARG A 124 -8.10 -11.11 -4.10
CA ARG A 124 -7.42 -12.38 -4.34
C ARG A 124 -8.35 -13.58 -4.13
N ASN A 125 -9.20 -13.56 -3.10
CA ASN A 125 -10.16 -14.63 -2.86
C ASN A 125 -11.15 -14.80 -4.02
N GLU A 126 -11.61 -13.70 -4.63
CA GLU A 126 -12.44 -13.76 -5.83
C GLU A 126 -11.69 -14.36 -7.03
N ILE A 127 -10.40 -14.05 -7.19
CA ILE A 127 -9.57 -14.64 -8.24
C ILE A 127 -9.37 -16.15 -8.04
N ILE A 128 -9.12 -16.59 -6.81
CA ILE A 128 -8.93 -18.01 -6.48
C ILE A 128 -10.21 -18.81 -6.78
N LYS A 129 -11.40 -18.27 -6.47
CA LYS A 129 -12.69 -18.92 -6.78
C LYS A 129 -12.86 -19.17 -8.28
N VAL A 130 -12.34 -18.28 -9.12
CA VAL A 130 -12.41 -18.39 -10.58
C VAL A 130 -11.30 -19.28 -11.15
N GLN A 131 -10.17 -19.42 -10.45
CA GLN A 131 -8.99 -20.13 -10.91
C GLN A 131 -8.66 -21.33 -10.01
N THR A 132 -9.29 -22.48 -10.30
CA THR A 132 -9.24 -23.73 -9.51
C THR A 132 -7.85 -24.36 -9.31
N SER A 133 -6.79 -23.87 -9.95
CA SER A 133 -5.44 -24.47 -9.92
C SER A 133 -4.38 -23.68 -9.14
N ALA A 134 -4.74 -22.61 -8.44
CA ALA A 134 -3.77 -21.83 -7.66
C ALA A 134 -3.65 -22.38 -6.23
N SER A 135 -2.56 -23.11 -5.92
CA SER A 135 -2.24 -23.42 -4.52
C SER A 135 -1.75 -22.15 -3.82
N HIS A 136 -2.62 -21.58 -2.99
CA HIS A 136 -2.31 -20.38 -2.22
C HIS A 136 -1.75 -20.77 -0.85
N LYS A 137 -0.51 -20.35 -0.55
CA LYS A 137 0.03 -20.44 0.82
C LYS A 137 -0.26 -19.12 1.55
N MET A 138 -1.29 -19.13 2.40
CA MET A 138 -1.76 -18.00 3.22
C MET A 138 -0.75 -17.50 4.26
N THR A 139 0.44 -18.11 4.33
CA THR A 139 1.46 -17.81 5.34
C THR A 139 1.90 -16.35 5.36
N LEU A 140 2.07 -15.71 4.19
CA LEU A 140 2.57 -14.33 4.14
C LEU A 140 1.52 -13.32 4.63
N GLU A 141 0.25 -13.56 4.38
CA GLU A 141 -0.82 -12.65 4.84
C GLU A 141 -1.06 -12.75 6.32
N ILE A 142 -0.95 -13.95 6.90
CA ILE A 142 -1.03 -14.12 8.36
C ILE A 142 0.13 -13.36 9.01
N VAL A 143 1.35 -13.46 8.46
CA VAL A 143 2.51 -12.72 8.98
C VAL A 143 2.28 -11.20 8.86
N SER A 144 1.80 -10.72 7.71
CA SER A 144 1.49 -9.29 7.51
C SER A 144 0.37 -8.81 8.45
N ALA A 145 -0.67 -9.61 8.65
CA ALA A 145 -1.75 -9.30 9.59
C ALA A 145 -1.24 -9.23 11.04
N CYS A 146 -0.33 -10.11 11.43
CA CYS A 146 0.32 -10.05 12.74
C CYS A 146 1.19 -8.79 12.89
N ILE A 147 1.97 -8.43 11.87
CA ILE A 147 2.79 -7.21 11.86
C ILE A 147 1.89 -5.98 12.03
N ASN A 148 0.81 -5.89 11.25
CA ASN A 148 -0.12 -4.75 11.32
C ASN A 148 -0.94 -4.71 12.61
N GLY A 149 -1.34 -5.87 13.13
CA GLY A 149 -2.02 -5.96 14.42
C GLY A 149 -1.12 -5.52 15.58
N ALA A 150 0.15 -5.92 15.56
CA ALA A 150 1.15 -5.44 16.50
C ALA A 150 1.40 -3.93 16.33
N ALA A 151 1.42 -3.44 15.09
CA ALA A 151 1.58 -2.01 14.82
C ALA A 151 0.48 -1.17 15.47
N LEU A 152 -0.80 -1.56 15.39
CA LEU A 152 -1.88 -0.83 16.06
C LEU A 152 -1.67 -0.68 17.57
N ILE A 153 -1.16 -1.73 18.22
CA ILE A 153 -0.89 -1.71 19.66
C ILE A 153 0.34 -0.85 19.96
N LEU A 154 1.44 -1.07 19.24
CA LEU A 154 2.72 -0.42 19.53
C LEU A 154 2.75 1.06 19.15
N VAL A 155 2.02 1.46 18.09
CA VAL A 155 1.85 2.87 17.68
C VAL A 155 1.17 3.70 18.76
N PHE A 156 0.30 3.10 19.57
CA PHE A 156 -0.33 3.80 20.69
C PHE A 156 0.71 4.31 21.71
N PHE A 157 1.77 3.52 21.93
CA PHE A 157 2.85 3.86 22.85
C PHE A 157 3.97 4.65 22.18
N TRP A 158 4.31 4.32 20.92
CA TRP A 158 5.37 4.95 20.15
C TRP A 158 4.98 5.11 18.67
N PRO A 159 4.40 6.27 18.28
CA PRO A 159 3.84 6.48 16.94
C PRO A 159 4.80 6.24 15.76
N PRO A 160 6.11 6.60 15.85
CA PRO A 160 7.06 6.29 14.78
C PRO A 160 7.21 4.79 14.44
N PHE A 161 6.74 3.89 15.32
CA PHE A 161 6.77 2.45 15.07
C PHE A 161 6.04 2.04 13.78
N VAL A 162 5.04 2.82 13.34
CA VAL A 162 4.33 2.52 12.09
C VAL A 162 5.26 2.45 10.88
N PHE A 163 6.30 3.29 10.80
CA PHE A 163 7.27 3.22 9.71
C PHE A 163 8.07 1.91 9.72
N ILE A 164 8.38 1.39 10.92
CA ILE A 164 9.06 0.10 11.07
C ILE A 164 8.16 -1.03 10.57
N SER A 165 6.89 -1.05 10.97
CA SER A 165 5.95 -2.07 10.48
C SER A 165 5.78 -2.01 8.96
N LEU A 166 5.75 -0.82 8.36
CA LEU A 166 5.64 -0.65 6.91
C LEU A 166 6.86 -1.20 6.18
N LEU A 167 8.07 -0.94 6.68
CA LEU A 167 9.29 -1.49 6.08
C LEU A 167 9.32 -3.02 6.18
N LEU A 168 8.87 -3.59 7.30
CA LEU A 168 8.75 -5.04 7.45
C LEU A 168 7.75 -5.63 6.45
N ASP A 169 6.59 -4.99 6.27
CA ASP A 169 5.61 -5.42 5.27
C ASP A 169 6.16 -5.28 3.85
N VAL A 170 6.86 -4.19 3.52
CA VAL A 170 7.52 -4.01 2.21
C VAL A 170 8.49 -5.16 1.93
N LEU A 171 9.32 -5.53 2.91
CA LEU A 171 10.26 -6.63 2.77
C LEU A 171 9.53 -7.98 2.59
N LEU A 172 8.47 -8.21 3.37
CA LEU A 172 7.67 -9.42 3.31
C LEU A 172 6.99 -9.58 1.94
N TRP A 173 6.34 -8.52 1.46
CA TRP A 173 5.60 -8.50 0.20
C TRP A 173 6.52 -8.38 -1.03
N GLY A 174 7.75 -7.87 -0.88
CA GLY A 174 8.77 -7.91 -1.92
C GLY A 174 9.27 -9.32 -2.27
N ILE A 175 9.08 -10.31 -1.38
CA ILE A 175 9.48 -11.70 -1.62
C ILE A 175 8.56 -12.40 -2.63
N GLN A 176 7.27 -12.03 -2.71
CA GLN A 176 6.31 -12.72 -3.58
C GLN A 176 6.67 -12.65 -5.07
N PRO A 177 6.98 -11.46 -5.63
CA PRO A 177 7.49 -11.32 -7.00
C PRO A 177 8.69 -12.23 -7.29
N ILE A 178 9.66 -12.25 -6.37
CA ILE A 178 10.89 -13.04 -6.51
C ILE A 178 10.58 -14.55 -6.56
N ARG A 179 9.63 -15.02 -5.76
CA ARG A 179 9.19 -16.43 -5.81
C ARG A 179 8.45 -16.74 -7.11
N ALA A 180 7.63 -15.82 -7.60
CA ALA A 180 6.86 -16.00 -8.82
C ALA A 180 7.76 -16.08 -10.07
N MET A 181 8.81 -15.27 -10.14
CA MET A 181 9.79 -15.29 -11.26
C MET A 181 10.59 -16.59 -11.37
N LYS A 182 10.80 -17.33 -10.27
CA LYS A 182 11.51 -18.64 -10.31
C LYS A 182 10.72 -19.77 -11.00
N HIS A 183 9.45 -19.53 -11.30
CA HIS A 183 8.53 -20.51 -11.91
C HIS A 183 7.95 -20.06 -13.25
N VAL A 184 8.56 -19.04 -13.86
CA VAL A 184 8.35 -18.60 -15.26
C VAL A 184 9.53 -19.10 -16.07
#